data_AF-A0A2S9G6L2-F1
#
_entry.id   AF-A0A2S9G6L2-F1
#
_cell.length_a   1.000
_cell.length_b   1.000
_cell.length_c   1.000
_cell.angle_alpha   90.00
_cell.angle_beta   90.00
_cell.angle_gamma   90.00
#
_symmetry.space_group_name_H-M   'P 1'
#
loop_
_entity.id
_entity.type
_entity.pdbx_description
1 polymer ?
#
loop_
_entity_poly.entity_id
_entity_poly.type
_entity_poly.pdbx_seq_one_letter_code
_entity_poly.pdbx_strand_id
1 'polypeptide(L)' 'MRRGEIWQVDLEPARGGEANKTRPAVIVSNDRANATASRLGRGVITVVPVTSNI' A
#
# COMPACT_ATOMS: atom_id res chain seq x y z
N MET A 1 6.59 7.03 4.40
CA MET A 1 6.13 5.63 4.29
C MET A 1 6.62 4.86 5.51
N ARG A 2 5.75 4.78 6.52
CA ARG A 2 5.94 3.99 7.75
C ARG A 2 4.74 3.09 7.97
N ARG A 3 4.94 2.00 8.70
CA ARG A 3 3.91 1.05 9.08
C ARG A 3 2.80 1.75 9.85
N GLY A 4 1.55 1.50 9.47
CA GLY A 4 0.37 2.15 10.05
C GLY A 4 -0.04 3.47 9.37
N GLU A 5 0.80 4.06 8.51
CA GLU A 5 0.37 5.19 7.68
C GLU A 5 -0.68 4.74 6.66
N ILE A 6 -1.65 5.61 6.38
CA ILE A 6 -2.63 5.44 5.31
C ILE A 6 -2.14 6.21 4.08
N TRP A 7 -2.08 5.54 2.94
CA TRP A 7 -1.69 6.13 1.67
C TRP A 7 -2.74 5.84 0.60
N GLN A 8 -2.91 6.77 -0.34
CA GLN A 8 -3.68 6.53 -1.57
C GLN A 8 -2.82 5.70 -2.53
N VAL A 9 -3.30 4.52 -2.94
CA VAL A 9 -2.55 3.57 -3.78
C VAL A 9 -3.36 3.23 -5.02
N ASP A 10 -2.69 3.21 -6.18
CA ASP A 10 -3.27 2.69 -7.43
C ASP A 10 -3.12 1.17 -7.50
N LEU A 11 -4.23 0.45 -7.64
CA LEU A 11 -4.31 -1.01 -7.62
C LEU A 11 -4.70 -1.60 -8.98
N GLU A 12 -4.76 -0.80 -10.05
CA GLU A 12 -5.07 -1.31 -11.39
C GLU A 12 -3.81 -1.83 -12.12
N PRO A 13 -3.93 -2.87 -12.96
CA PRO A 13 -5.15 -3.64 -13.26
C PRO A 13 -5.44 -4.72 -12.19
N ALA A 14 -6.68 -4.77 -11.72
CA ALA A 14 -7.15 -5.82 -10.81
C ALA A 14 -7.92 -6.93 -11.54
N ARG A 15 -7.89 -8.17 -11.03
CA ARG A 15 -8.60 -9.31 -11.59
C ARG A 15 -9.56 -9.94 -10.57
N GLY A 16 -10.79 -10.24 -11.00
CA GLY A 16 -11.77 -10.94 -10.18
C GLY A 16 -12.16 -10.16 -8.92
N GLY A 17 -12.01 -10.78 -7.75
CA GLY A 17 -12.34 -10.20 -6.44
C GLY A 17 -11.21 -9.40 -5.78
N GLU A 18 -10.13 -9.08 -6.51
CA GLU A 18 -9.05 -8.24 -5.99
C GLU A 18 -9.55 -6.80 -5.70
N ALA A 19 -8.97 -6.19 -4.67
CA ALA A 19 -9.20 -4.76 -4.42
C ALA A 19 -8.66 -3.94 -5.60
N ASN A 20 -9.45 -2.98 -6.07
CA ASN A 20 -9.21 -2.27 -7.31
C ASN A 20 -9.33 -0.74 -7.15
N LYS A 21 -9.07 -0.01 -8.25
CA LYS A 21 -9.03 1.45 -8.34
C LYS A 21 -7.95 2.08 -7.46
N THR A 22 -7.82 3.39 -7.57
CA THR A 22 -7.05 4.17 -6.60
C THR A 22 -7.82 4.27 -5.28
N ARG A 23 -7.30 3.72 -4.18
CA ARG A 23 -7.97 3.74 -2.87
C ARG A 23 -7.02 3.79 -1.68
N PRO A 24 -7.53 4.12 -0.47
CA PRO A 24 -6.72 4.10 0.74
C PRO A 24 -6.23 2.68 1.07
N ALA A 25 -4.96 2.57 1.43
CA ALA A 25 -4.36 1.35 1.95
C ALA A 25 -3.44 1.66 3.14
N VAL A 26 -3.40 0.74 4.10
CA VAL A 26 -2.54 0.85 5.29
C VAL A 26 -1.22 0.12 5.03
N ILE A 27 -0.09 0.78 5.30
CA ILE A 27 1.22 0.13 5.19
C ILE A 27 1.40 -0.88 6.32
N VAL A 28 1.71 -2.14 5.98
CA VAL A 28 1.92 -3.22 6.96
C VAL A 28 3.35 -3.78 6.96
N SER A 29 4.16 -3.48 5.94
CA SER A 29 5.59 -3.82 5.92
C SER A 29 6.38 -3.10 7.01
N ASN A 30 7.47 -3.71 7.46
CA ASN A 30 8.29 -3.17 8.54
C ASN A 30 9.01 -1.87 8.13
N ASP A 31 9.20 -0.96 9.07
CA ASP A 31 9.77 0.37 8.81
C ASP A 31 11.20 0.33 8.27
N ARG A 32 11.97 -0.71 8.59
CA ARG A 32 13.34 -0.86 8.11
C ARG A 32 13.36 -1.12 6.59
N ALA A 33 12.44 -1.95 6.09
CA ALA A 33 12.23 -2.14 4.65
C ALA A 33 11.69 -0.86 3.98
N ASN A 34 10.70 -0.21 4.60
CA ASN A 34 10.10 1.01 4.07
C ASN A 34 11.12 2.16 3.95
N ALA A 35 11.99 2.31 4.95
CA ALA A 35 13.08 3.28 4.94
C ALA A 35 14.12 2.99 3.85
N THR A 36 14.38 1.70 3.57
CA THR A 36 15.28 1.30 2.48
C THR A 36 14.68 1.65 1.12
N ALA A 37 13.39 1.35 0.89
CA ALA A 37 12.69 1.74 -0.33
C ALA A 37 12.68 3.27 -0.53
N SER A 38 12.43 4.01 0.54
CA SER A 38 12.47 5.48 0.53
C SER A 38 13.87 6.01 0.18
N ARG A 39 14.92 5.44 0.79
CA ARG A 39 16.32 5.84 0.55
C ARG A 39 16.78 5.53 -0.88
N LEU A 40 16.31 4.43 -1.45
CA LEU A 40 16.66 4.03 -2.81
C LEU A 40 15.78 4.71 -3.88
N GLY A 41 14.74 5.45 -3.48
CA GLY A 41 13.74 6.03 -4.38
C GLY A 41 12.89 5.00 -5.13
N ARG A 42 13.01 3.73 -4.78
CA ARG A 42 12.32 2.59 -5.39
C ARG A 42 12.26 1.42 -4.41
N GLY A 43 11.24 0.59 -4.53
CA GLY A 43 11.12 -0.64 -3.74
C GLY A 43 9.68 -1.12 -3.70
N VAL A 44 9.45 -2.18 -2.93
CA VAL A 44 8.12 -2.75 -2.70
C VAL A 44 7.70 -2.46 -1.27
N ILE A 45 6.48 -1.94 -1.10
CA ILE A 45 5.85 -1.68 0.19
C ILE A 45 4.61 -2.58 0.27
N THR A 46 4.48 -3.34 1.36
CA THR A 46 3.30 -4.20 1.56
C THR A 46 2.19 -3.39 2.21
N VAL A 47 1.00 -3.43 1.60
CA VAL A 47 -0.17 -2.67 2.05
C VAL A 47 -1.41 -3.54 2.19
N VAL A 48 -2.36 -3.10 3.00
CA VAL A 48 -3.72 -3.68 3.11
C VAL A 48 -4.74 -2.66 2.62
N PRO A 49 -5.48 -2.92 1.53
CA PRO A 49 -6.52 -2.03 1.03
C PRO A 49 -7.67 -1.88 2.03
N VAL A 50 -8.20 -0.66 2.17
CA VAL A 50 -9.34 -0.35 3.04
C VAL A 50 -10.55 -0.03 2.17
N THR A 51 -11.75 -0.46 2.59
CA THR A 51 -13.03 -0.16 1.95
C THR A 51 -13.98 0.54 2.91
N SER A 52 -14.87 1.38 2.37
CA SER A 52 -15.95 2.04 3.11
C SER A 52 -17.25 1.21 3.12
N ASN A 53 -17.27 0.06 2.45
CA ASN A 53 -18.40 -0.86 2.48
C ASN A 53 -18.40 -1.62 3.82
N ILE A 54 -19.50 -1.54 4.57
CA ILE A 54 -19.69 -2.13 5.91
C ILE A 54 -20.58 -3.36 5.80
#